data_AF-A0A1W6KN96-F1
#
_entry.id   AF-A0A1W6KN96-F1
#
_cell.length_a   1.000
_cell.length_b   1.000
_cell.length_c   1.000
_cell.angle_alpha   90.00
_cell.angle_beta   90.00
_cell.angle_gamma   90.00
#
_symmetry.space_group_name_H-M   'P 1'
#
loop_
_entity.id
_entity.type
_entity.pdbx_description
1 polymer ?
#
loop_
_entity_poly.entity_id
_entity_poly.type
_entity_poly.pdbx_seq_one_letter_code
_entity_poly.pdbx_strand_id
1 'polypeptide(L)'
;MIGSRVLGHFAVALHLYSVPQESLPQEAVRPIKVTYAVVVDGKEPVSAEVSCFPDTACQLTGYNDANVALAITVYSGSGADGELSISCWTNPCSFKNSRSRINFSGRRVTVDIFSGEADVGFAIPLVIRQRPRIGEILISY
;
A
#
# COMPACT_ATOMS: atom_id res chain seq x y z
N MET A 1 81.75 -15.74 30.74
CA MET A 1 80.78 -15.61 31.84
C MET A 1 79.73 -14.59 31.42
N ILE A 2 78.47 -15.03 31.45
CA ILE A 2 77.17 -14.33 31.39
C ILE A 2 77.08 -12.91 30.78
N GLY A 3 76.20 -12.80 29.76
CA GLY A 3 75.61 -11.54 29.32
C GLY A 3 74.31 -11.80 28.55
N SER A 4 73.20 -11.95 29.28
CA SER A 4 71.82 -12.00 28.73
C SER A 4 71.50 -10.77 27.88
N ARG A 5 70.83 -10.97 26.73
CA ARG A 5 69.98 -9.93 26.13
C ARG A 5 68.64 -10.52 25.72
N VAL A 6 67.62 -10.00 26.39
CA VAL A 6 66.20 -10.33 26.32
C VAL A 6 65.63 -9.83 24.98
N LEU A 7 64.92 -10.71 24.27
CA LEU A 7 64.05 -10.37 23.14
C LEU A 7 62.85 -9.56 23.64
N GLY A 8 62.66 -8.36 23.10
CA GLY A 8 61.46 -7.54 23.29
C GLY A 8 60.71 -7.38 21.98
N HIS A 9 59.61 -8.11 21.83
CA HIS A 9 58.64 -7.94 20.74
C HIS A 9 57.89 -6.61 20.88
N PHE A 10 57.92 -5.76 19.85
CA PHE A 10 57.00 -4.63 19.73
C PHE A 10 55.72 -5.08 19.02
N ALA A 11 54.66 -5.32 19.77
CA ALA A 11 53.30 -5.42 19.24
C ALA A 11 52.67 -4.03 19.25
N VAL A 12 52.47 -3.44 18.07
CA VAL A 12 51.73 -2.17 17.92
C VAL A 12 50.25 -2.52 17.83
N ALA A 13 49.50 -2.27 18.91
CA ALA A 13 48.06 -2.40 18.93
C ALA A 13 47.43 -1.19 18.23
N LEU A 14 46.83 -1.41 17.05
CA LEU A 14 45.97 -0.43 16.39
C LEU A 14 44.66 -0.32 17.19
N HIS A 15 44.49 0.73 17.98
CA HIS A 15 43.19 1.09 18.54
C HIS A 15 42.32 1.69 17.43
N LEU A 16 41.42 0.87 16.88
CA LEU A 16 40.28 1.33 16.11
C LEU A 16 39.37 2.15 17.04
N TYR A 17 39.49 3.47 16.96
CA TYR A 17 38.51 4.39 17.53
C TYR A 17 37.18 4.16 16.80
N SER A 18 36.23 3.50 17.47
CA SER A 18 34.85 3.43 17.03
C SER A 18 34.19 4.75 17.42
N VAL A 19 33.97 5.60 16.42
CA VAL A 19 33.11 6.79 16.56
C VAL A 19 31.73 6.31 17.00
N PRO A 20 31.14 6.82 18.10
CA PRO A 20 29.77 6.54 18.44
C PRO A 20 28.88 7.10 17.33
N GLN A 21 28.28 6.22 16.55
CA GLN A 21 27.33 6.59 15.52
C GLN A 21 26.02 6.94 16.25
N GLU A 22 25.82 8.22 16.59
CA GLU A 22 24.51 8.69 17.05
C GLU A 22 23.52 8.54 15.90
N SER A 23 22.79 7.43 15.90
CA SER A 23 21.61 7.27 15.06
C SER A 23 20.55 8.25 15.56
N LEU A 24 20.18 9.22 14.72
CA LEU A 24 18.99 10.05 14.91
C LEU A 24 17.79 9.16 15.28
N PRO A 25 16.86 9.62 16.14
CA PRO A 25 15.64 8.87 16.41
C PRO A 25 14.89 8.73 15.08
N GLN A 26 14.86 7.52 14.55
CA GLN A 26 14.02 7.18 13.42
C GLN A 26 12.58 7.33 13.93
N GLU A 27 11.89 8.40 13.53
CA GLU A 27 10.51 8.61 13.94
C GLU A 27 9.71 7.37 13.50
N ALA A 28 9.27 6.59 14.47
CA ALA A 28 8.64 5.32 14.20
C ALA A 28 7.32 5.57 13.47
N VAL A 29 7.28 5.20 12.20
CA VAL A 29 6.09 5.32 11.36
C VAL A 29 4.96 4.52 12.02
N ARG A 30 3.91 5.22 12.45
CA ARG A 30 2.77 4.59 13.12
C ARG A 30 1.77 4.04 12.10
N PRO A 31 1.19 2.85 12.35
CA PRO A 31 0.14 2.34 11.49
C PRO A 31 -1.14 3.17 11.62
N ILE A 32 -1.84 3.32 10.50
CA ILE A 32 -3.14 3.98 10.36
C ILE A 32 -4.22 2.89 10.36
N LYS A 33 -5.27 3.09 11.16
CA LYS A 33 -6.44 2.21 11.15
C LYS A 33 -7.37 2.60 10.03
N VAL A 34 -7.63 1.66 9.11
CA VAL A 34 -8.56 1.83 8.00
C VAL A 34 -9.75 0.91 8.24
N THR A 35 -10.92 1.50 8.44
CA THR A 35 -12.21 0.79 8.41
C THR A 35 -12.76 0.83 6.99
N TYR A 36 -13.27 -0.28 6.50
CA TYR A 36 -13.89 -0.32 5.19
C TYR A 36 -15.11 -1.22 5.15
N ALA A 37 -15.98 -0.98 4.18
CA ALA A 37 -17.10 -1.83 3.83
C ALA A 37 -17.19 -1.96 2.30
N VAL A 38 -17.40 -3.18 1.81
CA VAL A 38 -17.49 -3.48 0.37
C VAL A 38 -18.79 -4.23 0.10
N VAL A 39 -19.50 -3.78 -0.92
CA VAL A 39 -20.66 -4.46 -1.49
C VAL A 39 -20.35 -4.72 -2.96
N VAL A 40 -20.47 -5.98 -3.40
CA VAL A 40 -20.37 -6.36 -4.81
C VAL A 40 -21.55 -7.25 -5.16
N ASP A 41 -22.15 -7.00 -6.32
CA ASP A 41 -23.35 -7.69 -6.77
C ASP A 41 -23.15 -9.21 -6.77
N GLY A 42 -24.11 -9.92 -6.18
CA GLY A 42 -24.08 -11.38 -6.06
C GLY A 42 -23.16 -11.92 -4.97
N LYS A 43 -22.60 -11.07 -4.09
CA LYS A 43 -21.73 -11.47 -2.98
C LYS A 43 -22.24 -10.92 -1.64
N GLU A 44 -21.84 -11.59 -0.57
CA GLU A 44 -22.10 -11.12 0.79
C GLU A 44 -21.32 -9.83 1.06
N PRO A 45 -21.96 -8.77 1.58
CA PRO A 45 -21.27 -7.56 2.02
C PRO A 45 -20.21 -7.86 3.09
N VAL A 46 -19.06 -7.21 2.99
CA VAL A 46 -17.98 -7.36 3.98
C VAL A 46 -17.65 -6.02 4.60
N SER A 47 -17.44 -5.98 5.92
CA SER A 47 -16.85 -4.84 6.63
C SER A 47 -15.76 -5.30 7.58
N ALA A 48 -14.64 -4.58 7.65
CA ALA A 48 -13.56 -4.86 8.58
C ALA A 48 -12.71 -3.62 8.87
N GLU A 49 -11.79 -3.76 9.84
CA GLU A 49 -10.73 -2.80 10.13
C GLU A 49 -9.37 -3.46 9.84
N VAL A 50 -8.45 -2.73 9.19
CA VAL A 50 -7.07 -3.14 8.95
C VAL A 50 -6.11 -2.05 9.41
N SER A 51 -4.92 -2.43 9.86
CA SER A 51 -3.85 -1.50 10.23
C SER A 51 -2.83 -1.42 9.09
N CYS A 52 -2.70 -0.25 8.48
CA CYS A 52 -1.88 -0.02 7.30
C CYS A 52 -0.74 0.95 7.62
N PHE A 53 0.46 0.68 7.11
CA PHE A 53 1.53 1.66 7.18
C PHE A 53 1.34 2.75 6.11
N PRO A 54 1.58 4.03 6.44
CA PRO A 54 1.61 5.12 5.47
C PRO A 54 2.50 4.82 4.26
N ASP A 55 2.13 5.36 3.11
CA ASP A 55 2.85 5.27 1.82
C ASP A 55 3.07 3.85 1.30
N THR A 56 2.43 2.86 1.92
CA THR A 56 2.54 1.44 1.56
C THR A 56 1.17 0.88 1.21
N ALA A 57 1.10 0.14 0.11
CA ALA A 57 -0.12 -0.54 -0.28
C ALA A 57 -0.48 -1.63 0.75
N CYS A 58 -1.71 -1.59 1.23
CA CYS A 58 -2.27 -2.42 2.28
C CYS A 58 -3.49 -3.16 1.74
N GLN A 59 -3.48 -4.48 1.83
CA GLN A 59 -4.59 -5.32 1.32
C GLN A 59 -5.79 -5.25 2.26
N LEU A 60 -6.99 -5.12 1.70
CA LEU A 60 -8.24 -5.13 2.46
C LEU A 60 -8.71 -6.58 2.69
N THR A 61 -8.13 -7.24 3.69
CA THR A 61 -8.13 -8.70 3.94
C THR A 61 -9.50 -9.39 4.06
N GLY A 62 -10.55 -8.66 4.40
CA GLY A 62 -11.91 -9.20 4.49
C GLY A 62 -12.57 -9.42 3.13
N TYR A 63 -12.12 -8.73 2.08
CA TYR A 63 -12.64 -8.94 0.73
C TYR A 63 -11.71 -9.90 -0.04
N ASN A 64 -11.45 -11.07 0.54
CA ASN A 64 -10.75 -12.18 -0.12
C ASN A 64 -11.75 -12.97 -0.97
N ASP A 65 -12.42 -12.30 -1.91
CA ASP A 65 -13.03 -13.04 -3.02
C ASP A 65 -11.91 -13.41 -3.99
N ALA A 66 -11.83 -14.69 -4.37
CA ALA A 66 -10.83 -15.21 -5.30
C ALA A 66 -10.79 -14.44 -6.63
N ASN A 67 -11.86 -13.70 -6.95
CA ASN A 67 -12.03 -13.01 -8.21
C ASN A 67 -11.83 -11.50 -8.15
N VAL A 68 -11.78 -10.87 -6.97
CA VAL A 68 -11.59 -9.42 -6.83
C VAL A 68 -10.79 -9.09 -5.56
N ALA A 69 -9.68 -8.37 -5.72
CA ALA A 69 -8.84 -7.87 -4.63
C ALA A 69 -8.83 -6.34 -4.60
N LEU A 70 -8.78 -5.79 -3.39
CA LEU A 70 -8.75 -4.35 -3.14
C LEU A 70 -7.57 -4.02 -2.22
N ALA A 71 -6.78 -3.03 -2.61
CA ALA A 71 -5.70 -2.51 -1.78
C ALA A 71 -5.75 -0.98 -1.69
N ILE A 72 -5.43 -0.46 -0.52
CA ILE A 72 -5.40 0.96 -0.21
C ILE A 72 -3.97 1.41 0.10
N THR A 73 -3.61 2.59 -0.37
CA THR A 73 -2.43 3.32 0.10
C THR A 73 -2.90 4.63 0.71
N VAL A 74 -2.55 4.88 1.96
CA VAL A 74 -2.79 6.17 2.61
C VAL A 74 -1.48 6.93 2.64
N TYR A 75 -1.43 8.11 2.05
CA TYR A 75 -0.18 8.86 1.93
C TYR A 75 0.16 9.59 3.23
N SER A 76 1.45 9.65 3.56
CA SER A 76 1.93 10.52 4.64
C SER A 76 1.88 11.98 4.17
N GLY A 77 1.38 12.85 5.03
CA GLY A 77 1.21 14.27 4.71
C GLY A 77 0.15 14.95 5.54
N SER A 78 -0.05 16.25 5.32
CA SER A 78 -1.12 17.02 5.95
C SER A 78 -2.50 16.80 5.28
N GLY A 79 -2.51 16.26 4.06
CA GLY A 79 -3.71 15.87 3.33
C GLY A 79 -4.20 14.49 3.76
N ALA A 80 -5.51 14.35 3.95
CA ALA A 80 -6.13 13.03 4.08
C ALA A 80 -6.29 12.42 2.69
N ASP A 81 -5.16 12.14 2.03
CA ASP A 81 -5.13 11.66 0.65
C ASP A 81 -4.67 10.21 0.58
N GLY A 82 -5.08 9.52 -0.47
CA GLY A 82 -4.68 8.16 -0.72
C GLY A 82 -5.05 7.67 -2.10
N GLU A 83 -4.68 6.43 -2.37
CA GLU A 83 -5.02 5.72 -3.60
C GLU A 83 -5.73 4.41 -3.25
N LEU A 84 -6.81 4.13 -3.96
CA LEU A 84 -7.46 2.84 -3.96
C LEU A 84 -7.11 2.12 -5.26
N SER A 85 -6.79 0.82 -5.15
CA SER A 85 -6.53 -0.05 -6.27
C SER A 85 -7.45 -1.27 -6.23
N ILE A 86 -7.85 -1.72 -7.41
CA ILE A 86 -8.66 -2.93 -7.61
C ILE A 86 -7.94 -3.88 -8.58
N SER A 87 -8.09 -5.17 -8.36
CA SER A 87 -7.64 -6.22 -9.28
C SER A 87 -8.73 -7.24 -9.42
N CYS A 88 -9.11 -7.58 -10.65
CA CYS A 88 -10.12 -8.59 -10.94
C CYS A 88 -9.55 -9.68 -11.85
N TRP A 89 -9.84 -10.94 -11.54
CA TRP A 89 -9.28 -12.09 -12.29
C TRP A 89 -10.26 -12.66 -13.32
N THR A 90 -11.51 -12.93 -12.95
CA THR A 90 -12.47 -13.61 -13.85
C THR A 90 -13.21 -12.64 -14.76
N ASN A 91 -13.65 -11.51 -14.22
CA ASN A 91 -14.41 -10.50 -14.95
C ASN A 91 -13.69 -9.16 -14.78
N PRO A 92 -13.28 -8.48 -15.86
CA PRO A 92 -12.59 -7.21 -15.74
C PRO A 92 -13.48 -6.21 -14.99
N CYS A 93 -12.85 -5.38 -14.18
CA CYS A 93 -13.52 -4.36 -13.38
C CYS A 93 -12.61 -3.14 -13.23
N SER A 94 -13.19 -1.98 -12.96
CA SER A 94 -12.42 -0.76 -12.72
C SER A 94 -13.26 0.28 -12.01
N PHE A 95 -12.63 1.40 -11.63
CA PHE A 95 -13.35 2.54 -11.08
C PHE A 95 -14.02 3.38 -12.17
N LYS A 96 -14.72 4.44 -11.75
CA LYS A 96 -15.47 5.35 -12.65
C LYS A 96 -14.64 5.90 -13.81
N ASN A 97 -13.34 6.13 -13.61
CA ASN A 97 -12.39 6.62 -14.60
C ASN A 97 -11.87 5.52 -15.57
N SER A 98 -12.43 4.32 -15.51
CA SER A 98 -12.05 3.14 -16.31
C SER A 98 -10.62 2.66 -16.04
N ARG A 99 -10.08 2.99 -14.86
CA ARG A 99 -8.76 2.55 -14.39
C ARG A 99 -8.90 1.65 -13.17
N SER A 100 -7.93 0.77 -13.00
CA SER A 100 -7.76 -0.04 -11.79
C SER A 100 -7.30 0.74 -10.56
N ARG A 101 -7.01 2.04 -10.69
CA ARG A 101 -6.56 2.93 -9.59
C ARG A 101 -7.31 4.26 -9.59
N ILE A 102 -7.60 4.75 -8.39
CA ILE A 102 -8.21 6.06 -8.20
C ILE A 102 -7.67 6.72 -6.93
N ASN A 103 -7.32 8.00 -7.04
CA ASN A 103 -6.96 8.81 -5.88
C ASN A 103 -8.22 9.30 -5.18
N PHE A 104 -8.17 9.38 -3.86
CA PHE A 104 -9.20 9.99 -3.05
C PHE A 104 -8.60 11.03 -2.11
N SER A 105 -9.46 11.93 -1.65
CA SER A 105 -9.14 12.93 -0.63
C SER A 105 -10.26 12.93 0.41
N GLY A 106 -9.88 13.24 1.65
CA GLY A 106 -10.74 13.15 2.82
C GLY A 106 -10.61 11.82 3.57
N ARG A 107 -10.95 11.88 4.86
CA ARG A 107 -10.89 10.74 5.79
C ARG A 107 -11.96 9.68 5.54
N ARG A 108 -12.98 10.01 4.74
CA ARG A 108 -14.07 9.10 4.39
C ARG A 108 -14.40 9.26 2.92
N VAL A 109 -14.41 8.15 2.19
CA VAL A 109 -14.70 8.14 0.76
C VAL A 109 -15.57 6.93 0.41
N THR A 110 -16.44 7.14 -0.57
CA THR A 110 -17.22 6.09 -1.21
C THR A 110 -16.82 6.03 -2.68
N VAL A 111 -16.48 4.83 -3.16
CA VAL A 111 -16.03 4.62 -4.54
C VAL A 111 -16.85 3.51 -5.18
N ASP A 112 -17.43 3.80 -6.33
CA ASP A 112 -18.16 2.83 -7.12
C ASP A 112 -17.22 1.91 -7.92
N ILE A 113 -17.58 0.63 -7.99
CA ILE A 113 -16.91 -0.39 -8.80
C ILE A 113 -17.77 -0.68 -10.02
N PHE A 114 -17.14 -0.69 -11.20
CA PHE A 114 -17.81 -0.91 -12.49
C PHE A 114 -17.26 -2.14 -13.19
N SER A 115 -18.10 -2.80 -13.98
CA SER A 115 -17.67 -3.88 -14.87
C SER A 115 -16.86 -3.32 -16.05
N GLY A 116 -15.87 -4.09 -16.49
CA GLY A 116 -14.96 -3.76 -17.59
C GLY A 116 -13.83 -2.81 -17.18
N GLU A 117 -12.79 -2.77 -18.01
CA GLU A 117 -11.74 -1.73 -17.99
C GLU A 117 -11.87 -0.87 -19.27
N ALA A 118 -11.15 0.24 -19.39
CA ALA A 118 -11.12 0.98 -20.65
C ALA A 118 -10.66 0.03 -21.78
N ASP A 119 -11.39 0.01 -22.89
CA ASP A 119 -11.00 -0.74 -24.08
C ASP A 119 -9.60 -0.27 -24.53
N VAL A 120 -8.55 -1.05 -24.26
CA VAL A 120 -7.16 -0.78 -24.67
C VAL A 120 -6.91 -1.15 -26.15
N GLY A 121 -7.97 -1.32 -26.93
CA GLY A 121 -7.91 -1.57 -28.37
C GLY A 121 -8.32 -0.33 -29.14
N PHE A 122 -7.58 0.02 -30.20
CA PHE A 122 -8.01 1.01 -31.18
C PHE A 122 -9.31 0.54 -31.85
N ALA A 123 -10.45 0.85 -31.25
CA ALA A 123 -11.77 0.67 -31.83
C ALA A 123 -12.68 1.78 -31.29
N ILE A 124 -13.08 2.65 -32.22
CA ILE A 124 -13.96 3.80 -32.06
C ILE A 124 -15.24 3.41 -31.30
N PRO A 125 -15.83 4.31 -30.50
CA PRO A 125 -17.28 4.43 -30.63
C PRO A 125 -17.74 5.89 -30.71
N LEU A 126 -18.56 6.16 -31.72
CA LEU A 126 -19.40 7.36 -31.85
C LEU A 126 -20.49 7.43 -30.74
N VAL A 127 -20.44 6.56 -29.73
CA VAL A 127 -21.41 6.42 -28.64
C VAL A 127 -20.69 5.99 -27.35
N ILE A 128 -20.85 6.75 -26.26
CA ILE A 128 -20.31 6.40 -24.94
C ILE A 128 -21.06 5.16 -24.42
N ARG A 129 -20.39 4.01 -24.34
CA ARG A 129 -20.96 2.82 -23.70
C ARG A 129 -20.90 2.98 -22.18
N GLN A 130 -22.07 3.07 -21.54
CA GLN A 130 -22.15 3.09 -20.08
C GLN A 130 -21.72 1.72 -19.53
N ARG A 131 -20.79 1.73 -18.57
CA ARG A 131 -20.37 0.54 -17.85
C ARG A 131 -21.30 0.33 -16.66
N PRO A 132 -21.83 -0.89 -16.44
CA PRO A 132 -22.69 -1.14 -15.30
C PRO A 132 -21.88 -1.06 -14.00
N ARG A 133 -22.45 -0.39 -12.99
CA ARG A 133 -21.97 -0.45 -11.60
C ARG A 133 -22.24 -1.86 -11.08
N ILE A 134 -21.23 -2.47 -10.48
CA ILE A 134 -21.28 -3.84 -9.94
C ILE A 134 -20.97 -3.88 -8.44
N GLY A 135 -20.71 -2.73 -7.83
CA GLY A 135 -20.40 -2.64 -6.41
C GLY A 135 -19.98 -1.27 -5.96
N GLU A 136 -19.65 -1.19 -4.68
CA GLU A 136 -19.27 0.01 -3.97
C GLU A 136 -18.33 -0.35 -2.82
N ILE A 137 -17.39 0.53 -2.54
CA ILE A 137 -16.53 0.46 -1.37
C ILE A 137 -16.58 1.78 -0.61
N LEU A 138 -16.84 1.68 0.69
CA LEU A 138 -16.73 2.75 1.67
C LEU A 138 -15.42 2.56 2.44
N ILE A 139 -14.66 3.64 2.62
CA ILE A 139 -13.41 3.67 3.38
C ILE A 139 -13.48 4.79 4.40
N SER A 140 -12.94 4.56 5.60
CA SER A 140 -12.77 5.54 6.66
C SER A 140 -11.46 5.31 7.40
N TYR A 141 -10.66 6.36 7.65
CA TYR A 141 -9.40 6.27 8.40
C TYR A 141 -9.02 7.57 9.13
#